data_AF-A0A419Q9K5-F1
#
_entry.id   AF-A0A419Q9K5-F1
#
_cell.length_a   1.000
_cell.length_b   1.000
_cell.length_c   1.000
_cell.angle_alpha   90.00
_cell.angle_beta   90.00
_cell.angle_gamma   90.00
#
_symmetry.space_group_name_H-M   'P 1'
#
loop_
_entity.id
_entity.type
_entity.pdbx_description
1 polymer ?
#
loop_
_entity_poly.entity_id
_entity_poly.type
_entity_poly.pdbx_seq_one_letter_code
_entity_poly.pdbx_strand_id
1 'polypeptide(L)'
;MYPKRLTTKLWFTCLICFRHHYSTHKLESEEELLERTNDLYCQVERQLTVILKNDQFLCDLAPSTSQDLPRLPSAKHVDDLLRLHFGQAMKLTLLRGDDVELPVVVSITACVRELQRAVQFVTTEYLNQLTRSMGIWGSPGQRPSQQVVQNLLKTNNKTDDVKFSLLFTSTKFISWKHVWKTKCLALVNPHAVHVQASAPTILCRMDDLNAQLQDRYHVRNGAVITFVNRLKRK
;
A
#
# COMPACT_ATOMS: atom_id res chain seq x y z
N MET A 1 35.22 57.77 -65.56
CA MET A 1 35.73 57.86 -64.17
C MET A 1 34.59 57.48 -63.22
N TYR A 2 34.71 56.34 -62.53
CA TYR A 2 33.70 55.82 -61.61
C TYR A 2 33.86 56.42 -60.21
N PRO A 3 32.78 56.78 -59.49
CA PRO A 3 32.86 57.05 -58.06
C PRO A 3 32.82 55.73 -57.26
N LYS A 4 33.57 55.76 -56.15
CA LYS A 4 33.90 54.66 -55.26
C LYS A 4 32.67 54.15 -54.49
N ARG A 5 32.44 52.82 -54.50
CA ARG A 5 31.53 52.11 -53.58
C ARG A 5 32.22 51.92 -52.23
N LEU A 6 31.73 52.57 -51.17
CA LEU A 6 32.25 52.40 -49.81
C LEU A 6 31.14 52.65 -48.77
N THR A 7 30.05 51.86 -48.79
CA THR A 7 28.97 52.04 -47.80
C THR A 7 28.19 50.79 -47.38
N THR A 8 28.58 49.57 -47.75
CA THR A 8 27.77 48.36 -47.43
C THR A 8 28.37 47.42 -46.37
N LYS A 9 29.63 47.59 -45.95
CA LYS A 9 30.26 46.69 -44.95
C LYS A 9 30.01 47.08 -43.48
N LEU A 10 29.60 48.31 -43.19
CA LEU A 10 29.37 48.79 -41.80
C LEU A 10 27.97 48.50 -41.26
N TRP A 11 26.99 48.23 -42.12
CA TRP A 11 25.62 47.91 -41.69
C TRP A 11 25.44 46.44 -41.29
N PHE A 12 26.21 45.53 -41.88
CA PHE A 12 26.08 44.09 -41.63
C PHE A 12 26.66 43.63 -40.29
N THR A 13 27.74 44.25 -39.81
CA THR A 13 28.31 43.96 -38.49
C THR A 13 27.45 44.48 -37.34
N CYS A 14 26.71 45.58 -37.54
CA CYS A 14 25.81 46.12 -36.51
C CYS A 14 24.58 45.21 -36.28
N LEU A 15 24.01 44.62 -37.34
CA LEU A 15 22.86 43.72 -37.22
C LEU A 15 23.20 42.37 -36.57
N ILE A 16 24.43 41.86 -36.77
CA ILE A 16 24.88 40.59 -36.16
C ILE A 16 25.12 40.77 -34.66
N CYS A 17 25.69 41.91 -34.24
CA CYS A 17 25.83 42.24 -32.82
C CYS A 17 24.47 42.44 -32.14
N PHE A 18 23.51 43.13 -32.78
CA PHE A 18 22.17 43.30 -32.22
C PHE A 18 21.40 41.98 -32.10
N ARG A 19 21.52 41.08 -33.08
CA ARG A 19 20.85 39.76 -33.05
C ARG A 19 21.44 38.82 -32.00
N HIS A 20 22.74 38.88 -31.75
CA HIS A 20 23.37 38.14 -30.64
C HIS A 20 23.02 38.72 -29.27
N HIS A 21 22.92 40.05 -29.13
CA HIS A 21 22.50 40.69 -27.87
C HIS A 21 21.02 40.45 -27.55
N TYR A 22 20.14 40.46 -28.56
CA TYR A 22 18.70 40.21 -28.35
C TYR A 22 18.38 38.74 -28.06
N SER A 23 19.21 37.81 -28.54
CA SER A 23 19.04 36.38 -28.28
C SER A 23 19.59 35.95 -26.91
N THR A 24 20.63 36.61 -26.41
CA THR A 24 21.24 36.31 -25.10
C THR A 24 20.40 36.87 -23.95
N HIS A 25 19.92 38.11 -24.05
CA HIS A 25 19.01 38.67 -23.03
C HIS A 25 17.67 37.94 -22.92
N LYS A 26 17.17 37.34 -24.01
CA LYS A 26 15.93 36.56 -23.97
C LYS A 26 16.13 35.19 -23.31
N LEU A 27 17.32 34.59 -23.45
CA LEU A 27 17.69 33.32 -22.80
C LEU A 27 18.03 33.52 -21.32
N GLU A 28 18.72 34.62 -20.95
CA GLU A 28 18.94 35.01 -19.56
C GLU A 28 17.60 35.16 -18.79
N SER A 29 16.59 35.73 -19.44
CA SER A 29 15.24 35.83 -18.87
C SER A 29 14.54 34.47 -18.70
N GLU A 30 14.79 33.48 -19.56
CA GLU A 30 14.18 32.15 -19.45
C GLU A 30 14.88 31.29 -18.39
N GLU A 31 16.21 31.37 -18.30
CA GLU A 31 16.99 30.72 -17.23
C GLU A 31 16.65 31.30 -15.85
N GLU A 32 16.54 32.63 -15.71
CA GLU A 32 16.10 33.27 -14.47
C GLU A 32 14.67 32.84 -14.08
N LEU A 33 13.77 32.66 -15.05
CA LEU A 33 12.42 32.18 -14.79
C LEU A 33 12.42 30.70 -14.36
N LEU A 34 13.25 29.87 -14.98
CA LEU A 34 13.45 28.47 -14.59
C LEU A 34 14.02 28.35 -13.18
N GLU A 35 15.02 29.16 -12.84
CA GLU A 35 15.64 29.18 -11.51
C GLU A 35 14.63 29.63 -10.44
N ARG A 36 13.90 30.73 -10.67
CA ARG A 36 12.80 31.16 -9.78
C ARG A 36 11.71 30.10 -9.62
N THR A 37 11.38 29.40 -10.71
CA THR A 37 10.37 28.34 -10.67
C THR A 37 10.85 27.15 -9.85
N ASN A 38 12.11 26.74 -10.00
CA ASN A 38 12.72 25.70 -9.19
C ASN A 38 12.82 26.09 -7.71
N ASP A 39 13.20 27.33 -7.41
CA ASP A 39 13.22 27.85 -6.04
C ASP A 39 11.82 27.79 -5.40
N LEU A 40 10.79 28.14 -6.18
CA LEU A 40 9.40 28.09 -5.73
C LEU A 40 8.95 26.64 -5.49
N TYR A 41 9.33 25.70 -6.37
CA TYR A 41 9.11 24.27 -6.15
C TYR A 41 9.80 23.78 -4.88
N CYS A 42 11.07 24.11 -4.68
CA CYS A 42 11.82 23.75 -3.46
C CYS A 42 11.19 24.37 -2.21
N GLN A 43 10.69 25.60 -2.28
CA GLN A 43 10.01 26.25 -1.16
C GLN A 43 8.70 25.54 -0.82
N VAL A 44 7.87 25.22 -1.83
CA VAL A 44 6.62 24.48 -1.66
C VAL A 44 6.91 23.09 -1.10
N GLU A 45 7.90 22.38 -1.63
CA GLU A 45 8.28 21.04 -1.16
C GLU A 45 8.74 21.07 0.31
N ARG A 46 9.55 22.06 0.71
CA ARG A 46 9.94 22.25 2.12
C ARG A 46 8.73 22.51 3.00
N GLN A 47 7.82 23.40 2.59
CA GLN A 47 6.60 23.72 3.34
C GLN A 47 5.69 22.50 3.49
N LEU A 48 5.46 21.76 2.40
CA LEU A 48 4.69 20.51 2.43
C LEU A 48 5.35 19.47 3.34
N THR A 49 6.68 19.33 3.28
CA THR A 49 7.41 18.41 4.15
C THR A 49 7.26 18.78 5.63
N VAL A 50 7.30 20.06 5.96
CA VAL A 50 7.08 20.54 7.34
C VAL A 50 5.65 20.25 7.80
N ILE A 51 4.65 20.54 6.97
CA ILE A 51 3.23 20.26 7.29
C ILE A 51 3.00 18.77 7.48
N LEU A 52 3.51 17.94 6.56
CA LEU A 52 3.35 16.49 6.60
C LEU A 52 4.03 15.89 7.84
N LYS A 53 5.22 16.37 8.23
CA LYS A 53 5.96 15.86 9.40
C LYS A 53 5.33 16.25 10.73
N ASN A 54 4.68 17.41 10.78
CA ASN A 54 4.11 17.93 12.03
C ASN A 54 2.72 17.37 12.31
N ASP A 55 2.05 16.78 11.31
CA ASP A 55 0.73 16.19 11.46
C ASP A 55 0.83 14.65 11.53
N GLN A 56 0.48 14.12 12.71
CA GLN A 56 0.50 12.67 12.98
C GLN A 56 -0.46 11.90 12.06
N PHE A 57 -1.62 12.47 11.74
CA PHE A 57 -2.61 11.82 10.88
C PHE A 57 -2.13 11.79 9.41
N LEU A 58 -1.51 12.87 8.94
CA LEU A 58 -0.95 12.91 7.59
C LEU A 58 0.26 11.97 7.43
N CYS A 59 1.08 11.83 8.48
CA CYS A 59 2.15 10.82 8.53
C CYS A 59 1.60 9.39 8.41
N ASP A 60 0.51 9.09 9.11
CA ASP A 60 -0.12 7.76 9.06
C ASP A 60 -0.79 7.48 7.70
N LEU A 61 -1.31 8.50 7.03
CA LEU A 61 -1.92 8.41 5.69
C LEU A 61 -0.91 8.20 4.57
N ALA A 62 0.28 8.78 4.70
CA ALA A 62 1.37 8.71 3.73
C ALA A 62 2.61 8.10 4.38
N PRO A 63 2.60 6.80 4.74
CA PRO A 63 3.76 6.16 5.32
C PRO A 63 4.91 6.30 4.32
N SER A 64 6.03 6.85 4.78
CA SER A 64 7.23 7.16 4.00
C SER A 64 7.90 5.86 3.53
N THR A 65 7.22 5.09 2.70
CA THR A 65 7.67 3.78 2.25
C THR A 65 8.35 4.00 0.91
N SER A 66 9.66 4.16 0.99
CA SER A 66 10.59 4.08 -0.12
C SER A 66 10.42 2.74 -0.84
N GLN A 67 9.60 2.67 -1.89
CA GLN A 67 9.79 1.87 -3.12
C GLN A 67 8.52 1.71 -3.98
N ASP A 68 7.34 1.98 -3.45
CA ASP A 68 6.11 1.91 -4.24
C ASP A 68 5.59 3.31 -4.60
N LEU A 69 5.15 3.52 -5.85
CA LEU A 69 4.48 4.74 -6.27
C LEU A 69 3.45 5.17 -5.21
N PRO A 70 3.30 6.49 -4.93
CA PRO A 70 2.37 6.98 -3.93
C PRO A 70 0.94 6.63 -4.35
N ARG A 71 0.45 5.48 -3.87
CA ARG A 71 -0.90 5.03 -4.14
C ARG A 71 -1.81 5.80 -3.20
N LEU A 72 -2.71 6.59 -3.79
CA LEU A 72 -3.72 7.33 -3.04
C LEU A 72 -4.45 6.39 -2.08
N PRO A 73 -4.62 6.77 -0.80
CA PRO A 73 -5.32 5.95 0.17
C PRO A 73 -6.77 5.76 -0.26
N SER A 74 -7.29 4.55 -0.09
CA SER A 74 -8.71 4.27 -0.33
C SER A 74 -9.58 5.05 0.65
N ALA A 75 -10.78 5.49 0.25
CA ALA A 75 -11.74 6.14 1.15
C ALA A 75 -12.00 5.35 2.44
N LYS A 76 -12.04 4.01 2.34
CA LYS A 76 -12.17 3.14 3.52
C LYS A 76 -10.94 3.20 4.44
N HIS A 77 -9.75 3.27 3.86
CA HIS A 77 -8.51 3.38 4.64
C HIS A 77 -8.46 4.70 5.42
N VAL A 78 -8.89 5.80 4.80
CA VAL A 78 -9.00 7.11 5.46
C VAL A 78 -10.03 7.07 6.59
N ASP A 79 -11.22 6.48 6.34
CA ASP A 79 -12.28 6.31 7.35
C ASP A 79 -11.81 5.44 8.54
N ASP A 80 -11.12 4.34 8.26
CA ASP A 80 -10.53 3.47 9.27
C ASP A 80 -9.47 4.22 10.12
N LEU A 81 -8.61 5.02 9.49
CA LEU A 81 -7.59 5.83 10.18
C LEU A 81 -8.21 6.94 11.04
N LEU A 82 -9.23 7.63 10.52
CA LEU A 82 -9.96 8.63 11.30
C LEU A 82 -10.58 7.99 12.55
N ARG A 83 -11.25 6.84 12.40
CA ARG A 83 -11.81 6.12 13.55
C ARG A 83 -10.76 5.68 14.55
N LEU A 84 -9.56 5.29 14.09
CA LEU A 84 -8.45 4.96 14.98
C LEU A 84 -7.97 6.19 15.76
N HIS A 85 -7.78 7.33 15.08
CA HIS A 85 -7.37 8.60 15.71
C HIS A 85 -8.36 9.10 16.76
N PHE A 86 -9.67 8.94 16.51
CA PHE A 86 -10.71 9.30 17.47
C PHE A 86 -11.03 8.21 18.51
N GLY A 87 -10.28 7.10 18.54
CA GLY A 87 -10.51 6.01 19.49
C GLY A 87 -11.82 5.24 19.31
N GLN A 88 -12.46 5.36 18.14
CA GLN A 88 -13.70 4.67 17.77
C GLN A 88 -13.46 3.30 17.12
N ALA A 89 -12.22 3.01 16.74
CA ALA A 89 -11.80 1.73 16.19
C ALA A 89 -10.61 1.14 16.95
N MET A 90 -10.41 -0.15 16.76
CA MET A 90 -9.25 -0.89 17.22
C MET A 90 -8.55 -1.55 16.04
N LYS A 91 -7.21 -1.55 16.09
CA LYS A 91 -6.33 -2.23 15.16
C LYS A 91 -5.98 -3.61 15.71
N LEU A 92 -6.22 -4.63 14.91
CA LEU A 92 -5.93 -6.03 15.20
C LEU A 92 -4.90 -6.54 14.20
N THR A 93 -4.13 -7.55 14.59
CA THR A 93 -3.19 -8.23 13.69
C THR A 93 -3.72 -9.61 13.36
N LEU A 94 -3.99 -9.88 12.09
CA LEU A 94 -4.39 -11.19 11.60
C LEU A 94 -3.17 -11.99 11.16
N LEU A 95 -2.92 -13.11 11.83
CA LEU A 95 -1.98 -14.14 11.42
C LEU A 95 -2.70 -15.12 10.48
N ARG A 96 -2.41 -15.02 9.18
CA ARG A 96 -3.07 -15.86 8.17
C ARG A 96 -2.61 -17.33 8.21
N GLY A 97 -1.37 -17.57 8.64
CA GLY A 97 -0.77 -18.91 8.78
C GLY A 97 0.36 -19.20 7.78
N ASP A 98 0.70 -18.25 6.92
CA ASP A 98 1.80 -18.31 5.94
C ASP A 98 2.86 -17.23 6.21
N ASP A 99 3.07 -16.92 7.48
CA ASP A 99 3.92 -15.83 7.99
C ASP A 99 3.49 -14.42 7.55
N VAL A 100 2.31 -14.28 6.94
CA VAL A 100 1.74 -12.98 6.58
C VAL A 100 0.89 -12.47 7.74
N GLU A 101 1.26 -11.28 8.22
CA GLU A 101 0.50 -10.51 9.19
C GLU A 101 -0.28 -9.40 8.47
N LEU A 102 -1.59 -9.35 8.68
CA LEU A 102 -2.44 -8.35 8.06
C LEU A 102 -3.08 -7.43 9.11
N PRO A 103 -2.96 -6.10 8.99
CA PRO A 103 -3.64 -5.18 9.89
C PRO A 103 -5.14 -5.16 9.57
N VAL A 104 -5.96 -5.43 10.58
CA VAL A 104 -7.42 -5.41 10.48
C VAL A 104 -7.97 -4.35 11.41
N VAL A 105 -8.71 -3.38 10.86
CA VAL A 105 -9.35 -2.31 11.63
C VAL A 105 -10.84 -2.60 11.76
N VAL A 106 -11.35 -2.52 12.98
CA VAL A 106 -12.78 -2.71 13.31
C VAL A 106 -13.24 -1.72 14.37
N SER A 107 -14.54 -1.45 14.43
CA SER A 107 -15.14 -0.62 15.50
C SER A 107 -14.86 -1.21 16.89
N ILE A 108 -14.77 -0.37 17.91
CA ILE A 108 -14.70 -0.81 19.32
C ILE A 108 -15.94 -1.62 19.73
N THR A 109 -17.10 -1.36 19.13
CA THR A 109 -18.36 -2.07 19.39
C THR A 109 -18.59 -3.25 18.45
N ALA A 110 -17.59 -3.60 17.62
CA ALA A 110 -17.78 -4.59 16.57
C ALA A 110 -18.10 -6.00 17.12
N CYS A 111 -18.96 -6.70 16.39
CA CYS A 111 -19.25 -8.11 16.60
C CYS A 111 -18.32 -9.01 15.77
N VAL A 112 -18.27 -10.30 16.09
CA VAL A 112 -17.47 -11.29 15.33
C VAL A 112 -17.84 -11.34 13.84
N ARG A 113 -19.12 -11.16 13.48
CA ARG A 113 -19.55 -11.06 12.08
C ARG A 113 -18.87 -9.90 11.34
N GLU A 114 -18.71 -8.76 12.00
CA GLU A 114 -18.07 -7.59 11.41
C GLU A 114 -16.58 -7.82 11.26
N LEU A 115 -15.96 -8.45 12.26
CA LEU A 115 -14.57 -8.90 12.16
C LEU A 115 -14.35 -9.85 10.97
N GLN A 116 -15.23 -10.83 10.76
CA GLN A 116 -15.13 -11.73 9.60
C GLN A 116 -15.20 -10.98 8.27
N ARG A 117 -16.10 -9.99 8.15
CA ARG A 117 -16.19 -9.14 6.96
C ARG A 117 -14.92 -8.29 6.77
N ALA A 118 -14.38 -7.74 7.85
CA ALA A 118 -13.14 -6.95 7.82
C ALA A 118 -11.94 -7.81 7.40
N VAL A 119 -11.80 -9.01 7.98
CA VAL A 119 -10.78 -10.00 7.59
C VAL A 119 -10.92 -10.39 6.12
N GLN A 120 -12.14 -10.66 5.65
CA GLN A 120 -12.41 -10.95 4.26
C GLN A 120 -11.95 -9.81 3.34
N PHE A 121 -12.31 -8.58 3.68
CA PHE A 121 -11.94 -7.39 2.92
C PHE A 121 -10.42 -7.22 2.86
N VAL A 122 -9.74 -7.22 4.01
CA VAL A 122 -8.29 -7.02 4.11
C VAL A 122 -7.52 -8.10 3.36
N THR A 123 -7.91 -9.36 3.52
CA THR A 123 -7.26 -10.48 2.81
C THR A 123 -7.46 -10.36 1.30
N THR A 124 -8.67 -9.97 0.87
CA THR A 124 -8.97 -9.79 -0.56
C THR A 124 -8.16 -8.64 -1.14
N GLU A 125 -8.06 -7.51 -0.45
CA GLU A 125 -7.32 -6.36 -0.95
C GLU A 125 -5.81 -6.64 -0.95
N TYR A 126 -5.27 -7.32 0.06
CA TYR A 126 -3.88 -7.77 0.07
C TYR A 126 -3.56 -8.67 -1.14
N LEU A 127 -4.41 -9.67 -1.42
CA LEU A 127 -4.22 -10.55 -2.57
C LEU A 127 -4.36 -9.81 -3.91
N ASN A 128 -5.29 -8.86 -4.02
CA ASN A 128 -5.42 -8.03 -5.22
C ASN A 128 -4.17 -7.16 -5.43
N GLN A 129 -3.61 -6.60 -4.36
CA GLN A 129 -2.37 -5.80 -4.41
C GLN A 129 -1.20 -6.65 -4.88
N LEU A 130 -1.03 -7.82 -4.28
CA LEU A 130 0.00 -8.77 -4.62
C LEU A 130 -0.15 -9.31 -6.06
N THR A 131 -1.39 -9.46 -6.54
CA THR A 131 -1.67 -9.80 -7.95
C THR A 131 -1.23 -8.67 -8.90
N ARG A 132 -1.48 -7.40 -8.51
CA ARG A 132 -1.09 -6.22 -9.31
C ARG A 132 0.43 -6.03 -9.35
N SER A 133 1.11 -6.20 -8.21
CA SER A 133 2.55 -5.96 -8.10
C SER A 133 3.39 -6.99 -8.87
N MET A 134 2.97 -8.25 -8.91
CA MET A 134 3.74 -9.29 -9.61
C MET A 134 3.51 -9.30 -11.14
N GLY A 135 2.59 -8.50 -11.68
CA GLY A 135 2.34 -8.42 -13.13
C GLY A 135 1.89 -9.73 -13.80
N ILE A 136 1.55 -10.77 -13.01
CA ILE A 136 1.28 -12.15 -13.48
C ILE A 136 -0.03 -12.26 -14.29
N TRP A 137 -0.92 -11.27 -14.19
CA TRP A 137 -2.24 -11.30 -14.84
C TRP A 137 -2.41 -10.10 -15.78
N GLY A 138 -2.07 -10.31 -17.05
CA GLY A 138 -2.50 -9.43 -18.13
C GLY A 138 -4.02 -9.54 -18.27
N SER A 139 -4.73 -8.42 -18.10
CA SER A 139 -6.18 -8.28 -18.21
C SER A 139 -7.04 -9.19 -17.31
N PRO A 140 -8.22 -8.70 -16.85
CA PRO A 140 -9.08 -9.47 -15.96
C PRO A 140 -9.68 -10.69 -16.67
N GLY A 141 -9.06 -11.87 -16.53
CA GLY A 141 -9.64 -13.13 -17.03
C GLY A 141 -8.66 -14.24 -17.43
N GLN A 142 -7.37 -13.97 -17.62
CA GLN A 142 -6.43 -15.00 -18.08
C GLN A 142 -5.71 -15.70 -16.94
N ARG A 143 -5.93 -17.02 -16.77
CA ARG A 143 -5.08 -17.85 -15.89
C ARG A 143 -3.62 -17.78 -16.37
N PRO A 144 -2.63 -17.60 -15.47
CA PRO A 144 -1.24 -17.73 -15.84
C PRO A 144 -1.00 -19.15 -16.36
N SER A 145 -0.21 -19.28 -17.42
CA SER A 145 0.11 -20.58 -17.99
C SER A 145 0.83 -21.44 -16.94
N GLN A 146 0.49 -22.73 -16.87
CA GLN A 146 1.11 -23.68 -15.93
C GLN A 146 2.64 -23.71 -16.04
N GLN A 147 3.20 -23.33 -17.21
CA GLN A 147 4.64 -23.24 -17.42
C GLN A 147 5.31 -22.10 -16.64
N VAL A 148 4.67 -20.93 -16.50
CA VAL A 148 5.23 -19.81 -15.70
C VAL A 148 5.24 -20.16 -14.22
N VAL A 149 4.17 -20.82 -13.76
CA VAL A 149 4.03 -21.32 -12.38
C VAL A 149 5.11 -22.37 -12.07
N GLN A 150 5.33 -23.32 -12.99
CA GLN A 150 6.37 -24.35 -12.82
C GLN A 150 7.79 -23.81 -12.88
N ASN A 151 8.06 -22.77 -13.67
CA ASN A 151 9.39 -22.18 -13.74
C ASN A 151 9.76 -21.39 -12.48
N LEU A 152 8.78 -20.74 -11.82
CA LEU A 152 8.96 -20.07 -10.53
C LEU A 152 9.11 -21.05 -9.35
N LEU A 153 8.42 -22.18 -9.39
CA LEU A 153 8.52 -23.24 -8.37
C LEU A 153 9.84 -24.02 -8.46
N LYS A 154 10.46 -24.11 -9.64
CA LYS A 154 11.73 -24.82 -9.84
C LYS A 154 12.95 -24.10 -9.24
N THR A 155 12.86 -22.80 -8.97
CA THR A 155 14.00 -22.00 -8.49
C THR A 155 14.07 -21.82 -6.98
N ASN A 156 13.09 -22.29 -6.20
CA ASN A 156 13.05 -22.07 -4.74
C ASN A 156 12.70 -23.31 -3.93
N ASN A 157 13.25 -23.37 -2.71
CA ASN A 157 13.22 -24.52 -1.82
C ASN A 157 11.82 -24.81 -1.24
N LYS A 158 11.54 -26.08 -0.91
CA LYS A 158 10.26 -26.68 -0.44
C LYS A 158 9.39 -25.88 0.55
N THR A 159 9.95 -24.97 1.33
CA THR A 159 9.18 -24.11 2.27
C THR A 159 8.42 -22.98 1.57
N ASP A 160 8.81 -22.62 0.35
CA ASP A 160 8.15 -21.57 -0.42
C ASP A 160 6.96 -22.09 -1.24
N ASP A 161 6.80 -23.41 -1.39
CA ASP A 161 5.71 -24.02 -2.17
C ASP A 161 4.32 -23.61 -1.66
N VAL A 162 4.15 -23.43 -0.34
CA VAL A 162 2.89 -22.96 0.26
C VAL A 162 2.70 -21.46 0.03
N LYS A 163 3.77 -20.68 0.16
CA LYS A 163 3.75 -19.23 -0.14
C LYS A 163 3.35 -19.03 -1.60
N PHE A 164 4.02 -19.68 -2.54
CA PHE A 164 3.71 -19.65 -3.96
C PHE A 164 2.32 -20.18 -4.29
N SER A 165 1.87 -21.28 -3.69
CA SER A 165 0.52 -21.81 -3.94
C SER A 165 -0.58 -20.78 -3.59
N LEU A 166 -0.39 -19.98 -2.54
CA LEU A 166 -1.30 -18.91 -2.16
C LEU A 166 -1.11 -17.62 -2.98
N LEU A 167 0.10 -17.34 -3.49
CA LEU A 167 0.36 -16.27 -4.47
C LEU A 167 -0.49 -16.45 -5.75
N PHE A 168 -0.81 -17.70 -6.12
CA PHE A 168 -1.67 -18.02 -7.27
C PHE A 168 -3.16 -18.19 -6.92
N THR A 169 -3.55 -18.07 -5.65
CA THR A 169 -4.98 -18.04 -5.29
C THR A 169 -5.57 -16.69 -5.64
N SER A 170 -6.15 -16.59 -6.85
CA SER A 170 -6.98 -15.45 -7.19
C SER A 170 -8.05 -15.27 -6.12
N THR A 171 -8.35 -14.03 -5.74
CA THR A 171 -9.44 -13.68 -4.84
C THR A 171 -10.79 -14.27 -5.27
N LYS A 172 -10.96 -14.55 -6.57
CA LYS A 172 -12.12 -15.22 -7.16
C LYS A 172 -12.27 -16.70 -6.76
N PHE A 173 -11.19 -17.35 -6.32
CA PHE A 173 -11.20 -18.76 -5.91
C PHE A 173 -11.34 -18.96 -4.40
N ILE A 174 -11.32 -17.88 -3.60
CA ILE A 174 -11.53 -17.97 -2.16
C ILE A 174 -13.03 -18.06 -1.88
N SER A 175 -13.47 -19.27 -1.55
CA SER A 175 -14.82 -19.47 -1.02
C SER A 175 -14.87 -19.07 0.45
N TRP A 176 -15.11 -17.78 0.72
CA TRP A 176 -15.30 -17.28 2.09
C TRP A 176 -16.41 -18.02 2.84
N LYS A 177 -17.46 -18.45 2.13
CA LYS A 177 -18.50 -19.33 2.69
C LYS A 177 -17.92 -20.65 3.21
N HIS A 178 -17.01 -21.28 2.46
CA HIS A 178 -16.34 -22.49 2.90
C HIS A 178 -15.37 -22.22 4.06
N VAL A 179 -14.59 -21.13 3.98
CA VAL A 179 -13.67 -20.70 5.05
C VAL A 179 -14.43 -20.53 6.35
N TRP A 180 -15.52 -19.75 6.39
CA TRP A 180 -16.30 -19.54 7.61
C TRP A 180 -17.11 -20.77 8.06
N LYS A 181 -17.32 -21.74 7.16
CA LYS A 181 -17.93 -23.03 7.52
C LYS A 181 -16.94 -23.94 8.25
N THR A 182 -15.67 -23.96 7.84
CA THR A 182 -14.65 -24.88 8.35
C THR A 182 -13.72 -24.26 9.39
N LYS A 183 -13.55 -22.94 9.36
CA LYS A 183 -12.67 -22.16 10.23
C LYS A 183 -13.45 -21.12 11.02
N CYS A 184 -12.96 -20.79 12.21
CA CYS A 184 -13.34 -19.60 12.97
C CYS A 184 -12.10 -18.79 13.34
N LEU A 185 -12.31 -17.59 13.86
CA LEU A 185 -11.23 -16.73 14.35
C LEU A 185 -10.96 -17.05 15.82
N ALA A 186 -9.70 -16.91 16.22
CA ALA A 186 -9.31 -17.07 17.61
C ALA A 186 -8.31 -16.00 18.02
N LEU A 187 -8.41 -15.58 19.28
CA LEU A 187 -7.44 -14.72 19.94
C LEU A 187 -6.21 -15.54 20.33
N VAL A 188 -5.03 -14.99 20.10
CA VAL A 188 -3.74 -15.63 20.36
C VAL A 188 -2.94 -14.80 21.36
N ASN A 189 -2.14 -15.47 22.19
CA ASN A 189 -1.17 -14.76 23.02
C ASN A 189 -0.02 -14.20 22.15
N PRO A 190 0.18 -12.87 22.06
CA PRO A 190 1.23 -12.28 21.23
C PRO A 190 2.63 -12.75 21.62
N HIS A 191 2.88 -13.09 22.89
CA HIS A 191 4.18 -13.55 23.37
C HIS A 191 4.52 -14.98 22.95
N ALA A 192 3.53 -15.78 22.54
CA ALA A 192 3.73 -17.15 22.09
C ALA A 192 4.08 -17.25 20.59
N VAL A 193 3.95 -16.16 19.83
CA VAL A 193 4.15 -16.15 18.37
C VAL A 193 5.64 -16.08 17.99
N HIS A 194 6.49 -15.55 18.89
CA HIS A 194 7.90 -15.29 18.58
C HIS A 194 8.86 -16.44 18.95
N VAL A 195 8.37 -17.46 19.68
CA VAL A 195 9.17 -18.64 20.02
C VAL A 195 9.08 -19.63 18.86
N GLN A 196 10.10 -19.62 18.01
CA GLN A 196 10.18 -20.45 16.81
C GLN A 196 9.79 -21.91 17.12
N ALA A 197 8.89 -22.44 16.29
CA ALA A 197 8.41 -23.82 16.22
C ALA A 197 7.23 -24.27 17.10
N SER A 198 6.62 -23.43 17.95
CA SER A 198 5.38 -23.80 18.67
C SER A 198 4.14 -23.14 18.06
N ALA A 199 3.05 -23.90 17.90
CA ALA A 199 1.79 -23.38 17.38
C ALA A 199 1.27 -22.22 18.26
N PRO A 200 0.63 -21.19 17.68
CA PRO A 200 0.11 -20.06 18.45
C PRO A 200 -0.83 -20.54 19.55
N THR A 201 -0.54 -20.14 20.80
CA THR A 201 -1.38 -20.51 21.94
C THR A 201 -2.72 -19.80 21.84
N ILE A 202 -3.77 -20.57 21.54
CA ILE A 202 -5.15 -20.09 21.39
C ILE A 202 -5.70 -19.74 22.77
N LEU A 203 -6.00 -18.46 22.99
CA LEU A 203 -6.64 -17.97 24.21
C LEU A 203 -8.15 -18.19 24.18
N CYS A 204 -8.79 -17.84 23.06
CA CYS A 204 -10.24 -17.93 22.94
C CYS A 204 -10.68 -18.09 21.49
N ARG A 205 -11.68 -18.94 21.25
CA ARG A 205 -12.31 -19.10 19.92
C ARG A 205 -13.57 -18.25 19.82
N MET A 206 -13.69 -17.54 18.71
CA MET A 206 -14.79 -16.63 18.42
C MET A 206 -15.86 -17.34 17.57
N ASP A 207 -16.71 -18.13 18.23
CA ASP A 207 -17.72 -18.95 17.55
C ASP A 207 -19.10 -18.28 17.42
N ASP A 208 -19.43 -17.34 18.31
CA ASP A 208 -20.67 -16.57 18.25
C ASP A 208 -20.50 -15.30 17.40
N LEU A 209 -21.21 -15.25 16.28
CA LEU A 209 -21.17 -14.16 15.29
C LEU A 209 -21.74 -12.84 15.82
N ASN A 210 -22.68 -12.90 16.78
CA ASN A 210 -23.38 -11.73 17.30
C ASN A 210 -22.74 -11.18 18.56
N ALA A 211 -21.84 -11.93 19.18
CA ALA A 211 -21.13 -11.46 20.35
C ALA A 211 -20.17 -10.32 20.01
N GLN A 212 -20.15 -9.31 20.87
CA GLN A 212 -19.19 -8.22 20.79
C GLN A 212 -17.79 -8.72 21.15
N LEU A 213 -16.80 -8.17 20.45
CA LEU A 213 -15.40 -8.58 20.58
C LEU A 213 -14.81 -8.20 21.94
N GLN A 214 -15.09 -7.00 22.44
CA GLN A 214 -14.56 -6.52 23.72
C GLN A 214 -15.22 -7.20 24.92
N ASP A 215 -16.55 -7.31 24.91
CA ASP A 215 -17.31 -7.78 26.06
C ASP A 215 -17.10 -9.27 26.31
N ARG A 216 -17.26 -10.09 25.27
CA ARG A 216 -17.25 -11.55 25.42
C ARG A 216 -15.86 -12.16 25.30
N TYR A 217 -15.03 -11.63 24.41
CA TYR A 217 -13.75 -12.22 24.07
C TYR A 217 -12.56 -11.38 24.54
N HIS A 218 -12.81 -10.27 25.23
CA HIS A 218 -11.80 -9.35 25.76
C HIS A 218 -10.77 -8.92 24.72
N VAL A 219 -11.18 -8.81 23.45
CA VAL A 219 -10.34 -8.31 22.37
C VAL A 219 -10.12 -6.82 22.57
N ARG A 220 -8.86 -6.38 22.54
CA ARG A 220 -8.46 -4.97 22.70
C ARG A 220 -7.65 -4.50 21.50
N ASN A 221 -7.37 -3.20 21.44
CA ASN A 221 -6.46 -2.64 20.45
C ASN A 221 -5.08 -3.30 20.55
N GLY A 222 -4.50 -3.68 19.42
CA GLY A 222 -3.25 -4.43 19.32
C GLY A 222 -3.38 -5.95 19.48
N ALA A 223 -4.59 -6.49 19.64
CA ALA A 223 -4.78 -7.93 19.78
C ALA A 223 -4.44 -8.71 18.50
N VAL A 224 -3.91 -9.92 18.69
CA VAL A 224 -3.49 -10.81 17.61
C VAL A 224 -4.52 -11.93 17.45
N ILE A 225 -4.99 -12.12 16.22
CA ILE A 225 -5.99 -13.13 15.86
C ILE A 225 -5.48 -14.08 14.79
N THR A 226 -5.99 -15.30 14.75
CA THR A 226 -5.64 -16.30 13.72
C THR A 226 -6.83 -17.16 13.32
N PHE A 227 -6.70 -17.87 12.21
CA PHE A 227 -7.68 -18.87 11.77
C PHE A 227 -7.47 -20.19 12.49
N VAL A 228 -8.55 -20.75 13.06
CA VAL A 228 -8.54 -22.06 13.70
C VAL A 228 -9.66 -22.93 13.15
N ASN A 229 -9.50 -24.26 13.21
CA ASN A 229 -10.57 -25.19 12.83
C ASN A 229 -11.76 -25.05 13.77
N ARG A 230 -12.98 -25.03 13.20
CA ARG A 230 -14.19 -25.13 14.02
C ARG A 230 -14.27 -26.51 14.65
N LEU A 231 -14.64 -26.55 15.92
CA LEU A 231 -14.98 -27.82 16.56
C LEU A 231 -16.25 -28.36 15.91
N LYS A 232 -16.25 -29.65 15.55
CA LYS A 232 -17.49 -30.33 15.16
C LYS A 232 -18.42 -30.28 16.37
N ARG A 233 -19.58 -29.62 16.25
CA ARG A 233 -20.65 -29.77 17.23
C ARG A 233 -21.06 -31.25 17.18
N LYS A 234 -20.88 -31.95 18.31
CA LYS A 234 -21.40 -33.31 18.50
C LYS A 234 -22.92 -33.25 18.55
#